data_AF-A0A2W7QLI8-F1
#
_entry.id   AF-A0A2W7QLI8-F1
#
_cell.length_a   1.000
_cell.length_b   1.000
_cell.length_c   1.000
_cell.angle_alpha   90.00
_cell.angle_beta   90.00
_cell.angle_gamma   90.00
#
_symmetry.space_group_name_H-M   'P 1'
#
loop_
_entity.id
_entity.type
_entity.pdbx_description
1 polymer ?
#
loop_
_entity_poly.entity_id
_entity_poly.type
_entity_poly.pdbx_seq_one_letter_code
_entity_poly.pdbx_strand_id
1 'polypeptide(L)'
;MIVKYKNSVIEITNESDLDSAEFGQRFKKQYPADLGIESEYKPSSKHGIRITENGIEKCSALLLESGGATGISENSFLIKNDRIYICCSDQIYSLNLMDLSANWRNQYDLATCFGIYEFDEDFIIHGEIQVSRIDKNGETKWNFSARDIFVNPDGKTEFKIIENRIELIDWEGYKYELNGEGKILTEIKTA
;
A
#
# COMPACT_ATOMS: atom_id res chain seq x y z
N MET A 1 -4.76 5.06 12.45
CA MET A 1 -3.38 4.92 12.95
C MET A 1 -2.75 6.29 13.13
N ILE A 2 -1.90 6.48 14.16
CA ILE A 2 -1.18 7.74 14.41
C ILE A 2 0.31 7.44 14.52
N VAL A 3 1.14 8.17 13.77
CA VAL A 3 2.60 8.02 13.75
C VAL A 3 3.26 9.38 13.97
N LYS A 4 4.39 9.40 14.69
CA LYS A 4 5.23 10.59 14.85
C LYS A 4 6.38 10.51 13.85
N TYR A 5 6.62 11.60 13.12
CA TYR A 5 7.76 11.72 12.22
C TYR A 5 8.34 13.13 12.32
N LYS A 6 9.61 13.23 12.72
CA LYS A 6 10.26 14.51 13.06
C LYS A 6 9.40 15.30 14.07
N ASN A 7 9.04 16.53 13.74
CA ASN A 7 8.20 17.46 14.50
C ASN A 7 6.70 17.36 14.15
N SER A 8 6.31 16.41 13.31
CA SER A 8 4.95 16.24 12.82
C SER A 8 4.28 14.99 13.41
N VAL A 9 2.96 15.06 13.54
CA VAL A 9 2.08 13.93 13.81
C VAL A 9 1.30 13.64 12.53
N ILE A 10 1.36 12.39 12.08
CA ILE A 10 0.68 11.90 10.88
C ILE A 10 -0.44 10.96 11.34
N GLU A 11 -1.66 11.35 11.06
CA GLU A 11 -2.88 10.57 11.29
C GLU A 11 -3.33 9.95 9.97
N ILE A 12 -3.52 8.63 9.96
CA ILE A 12 -4.00 7.86 8.82
C ILE A 12 -5.30 7.17 9.23
N THR A 13 -6.42 7.48 8.57
CA THR A 13 -7.76 6.99 8.92
C THR A 13 -8.29 6.06 7.83
N ASN A 14 -8.95 4.97 8.21
CA ASN A 14 -9.55 4.02 7.27
C ASN A 14 -11.05 4.29 7.08
N GLU A 15 -11.68 3.70 6.07
CA GLU A 15 -13.10 3.90 5.71
C GLU A 15 -14.08 3.80 6.89
N SER A 16 -13.90 2.83 7.80
CA SER A 16 -14.74 2.67 9.00
C SER A 16 -14.70 3.88 9.94
N ASP A 17 -13.64 4.70 9.86
CA ASP A 17 -13.49 5.94 10.62
C ASP A 17 -14.12 7.15 9.91
N LEU A 18 -14.63 6.97 8.68
CA LEU A 18 -15.06 8.01 7.73
C LEU A 18 -16.57 8.04 7.47
N ASP A 19 -17.38 7.32 8.25
CA ASP A 19 -18.79 6.98 7.99
C ASP A 19 -19.83 8.14 7.99
N SER A 20 -19.40 9.39 7.79
CA SER A 20 -20.33 10.49 7.49
C SER A 20 -19.96 11.21 6.19
N ALA A 21 -20.98 11.50 5.36
CA ALA A 21 -20.84 12.25 4.11
C ALA A 21 -20.19 13.63 4.29
N GLU A 22 -20.15 14.15 5.51
CA GLU A 22 -19.47 15.40 5.89
C GLU A 22 -17.95 15.25 6.03
N PHE A 23 -17.43 14.03 6.24
CA PHE A 23 -16.03 13.83 6.59
C PHE A 23 -15.09 13.98 5.38
N GLY A 24 -15.54 13.58 4.18
CA GLY A 24 -14.76 13.76 2.95
C GLY A 24 -14.46 15.24 2.62
N GLN A 25 -15.37 16.15 2.99
CA GLN A 25 -15.21 17.59 2.79
C GLN A 25 -14.17 18.24 3.73
N ARG A 26 -13.68 17.50 4.74
CA ARG A 26 -12.70 18.00 5.72
C ARG A 26 -11.25 17.87 5.25
N PHE A 27 -11.01 17.10 4.18
CA PHE A 27 -9.67 16.97 3.59
C PHE A 27 -9.45 18.05 2.53
N LYS A 28 -8.31 18.73 2.62
CA LYS A 28 -7.95 19.84 1.73
C LYS A 28 -7.64 19.37 0.30
N LYS A 29 -7.14 18.14 0.14
CA LYS A 29 -6.87 17.50 -1.15
C LYS A 29 -7.67 16.21 -1.27
N GLN A 30 -8.09 15.88 -2.49
CA GLN A 30 -8.74 14.61 -2.79
C GLN A 30 -8.10 13.98 -4.03
N TYR A 31 -7.94 12.67 -3.99
CA TYR A 31 -7.41 11.86 -5.08
C TYR A 31 -8.47 10.81 -5.47
N PRO A 32 -9.43 11.14 -6.35
CA PRO A 32 -10.41 10.19 -6.86
C PRO A 32 -9.79 9.20 -7.85
N ALA A 33 -10.33 7.98 -7.92
CA ALA A 33 -9.81 6.97 -8.84
C ALA A 33 -10.08 7.33 -10.30
N ASP A 34 -11.31 7.77 -10.59
CA ASP A 34 -11.66 8.40 -11.84
C ASP A 34 -11.17 9.84 -11.83
N LEU A 35 -10.61 10.33 -12.94
CA LEU A 35 -10.10 11.70 -13.05
C LEU A 35 -11.24 12.75 -13.10
N GLY A 36 -12.28 12.59 -12.28
CA GLY A 36 -13.44 13.47 -12.20
C GLY A 36 -14.57 13.13 -13.17
N ILE A 37 -14.71 11.86 -13.59
CA ILE A 37 -15.86 11.44 -14.41
C ILE A 37 -16.96 10.96 -13.46
N GLU A 38 -17.99 11.80 -13.27
CA GLU A 38 -19.20 11.49 -12.49
C GLU A 38 -19.97 10.30 -13.09
N SER A 39 -19.50 9.08 -12.86
CA SER A 39 -20.36 7.89 -12.84
C SER A 39 -20.73 7.60 -11.38
N GLU A 40 -21.57 6.60 -11.12
CA GLU A 40 -21.91 6.13 -9.76
C GLU A 40 -20.69 5.47 -9.06
N TYR A 41 -19.59 6.19 -8.99
CA TYR A 41 -18.32 5.77 -8.46
C TYR A 41 -18.43 5.56 -6.95
N LYS A 42 -18.21 4.32 -6.52
CA LYS A 42 -18.09 3.97 -5.10
C LYS A 42 -16.69 3.41 -4.87
N PRO A 43 -15.81 4.16 -4.20
CA PRO A 43 -14.48 3.67 -3.85
C PRO A 43 -14.63 2.47 -2.91
N SER A 44 -13.83 1.42 -3.14
CA SER A 44 -13.72 0.26 -2.27
C SER A 44 -12.74 0.47 -1.12
N SER A 45 -11.83 1.44 -1.25
CA SER A 45 -10.97 1.91 -0.17
C SER A 45 -10.99 3.43 -0.06
N LYS A 46 -11.09 3.92 1.17
CA LYS A 46 -11.02 5.35 1.49
C LYS A 46 -9.99 5.56 2.60
N HIS A 47 -8.93 6.32 2.31
CA HIS A 47 -7.88 6.58 3.28
C HIS A 47 -7.65 8.08 3.45
N GLY A 48 -7.83 8.56 4.68
CA GLY A 48 -7.55 9.92 5.04
C GLY A 48 -6.13 10.05 5.60
N ILE A 49 -5.40 11.08 5.21
CA ILE A 49 -4.10 11.43 5.77
C ILE A 49 -4.19 12.86 6.27
N ARG A 50 -3.82 13.10 7.53
CA ARG A 50 -3.73 14.43 8.13
C ARG A 50 -2.37 14.61 8.79
N ILE A 51 -1.71 15.73 8.47
CA ILE A 51 -0.40 16.08 9.05
C ILE A 51 -0.56 17.31 9.92
N THR A 52 -0.12 17.20 11.18
CA THR A 52 -0.22 18.23 12.20
C THR A 52 1.16 18.55 12.76
N GLU A 53 1.48 19.84 12.94
CA GLU A 53 2.69 20.29 13.61
C GLU A 53 2.30 21.23 14.75
N ASN A 54 2.81 20.99 15.96
CA ASN A 54 2.48 21.79 17.15
C ASN A 54 0.96 21.96 17.39
N GLY A 55 0.17 20.93 17.06
CA GLY A 55 -1.29 20.96 17.20
C GLY A 55 -2.05 21.68 16.07
N ILE A 56 -1.36 22.16 15.03
CA ILE A 56 -1.97 22.86 13.90
C ILE A 56 -1.91 21.98 12.65
N GLU A 57 -3.06 21.75 12.00
CA GLU A 57 -3.12 21.00 10.74
C GLU A 57 -2.40 21.76 9.63
N LYS A 58 -1.40 21.13 9.01
CA LYS A 58 -0.64 21.65 7.88
C LYS A 58 -1.34 21.31 6.57
N CYS A 59 -1.53 20.02 6.33
CA CYS A 59 -2.15 19.50 5.11
C CYS A 59 -2.94 18.23 5.42
N SER A 60 -3.89 17.93 4.55
CA SER A 60 -4.74 16.76 4.65
C SER A 60 -5.15 16.30 3.25
N ALA A 61 -5.16 15.00 3.01
CA ALA A 61 -5.54 14.38 1.74
C ALA A 61 -6.46 13.18 1.96
N LEU A 62 -7.42 13.00 1.06
CA LEU A 62 -8.29 11.83 0.99
C LEU A 62 -7.97 11.03 -0.27
N LEU A 63 -7.64 9.76 -0.11
CA LEU A 63 -7.42 8.80 -1.19
C LEU A 63 -8.70 7.98 -1.38
N LEU A 64 -9.15 7.86 -2.62
CA LEU A 64 -10.39 7.19 -2.97
C LEU A 64 -10.09 6.25 -4.14
N GLU A 65 -10.00 4.95 -3.87
CA GLU A 65 -9.65 3.95 -4.88
C GLU A 65 -10.68 2.84 -5.02
N SER A 66 -10.67 2.22 -6.21
CA SER A 66 -11.43 1.02 -6.54
C SER A 66 -10.50 -0.18 -6.72
N GLY A 67 -11.06 -1.39 -6.70
CA GLY A 67 -10.31 -2.64 -6.62
C GLY A 67 -10.75 -3.43 -5.39
N GLY A 68 -9.95 -4.40 -4.96
CA GLY A 68 -10.12 -5.01 -3.63
C GLY A 68 -9.92 -3.98 -2.51
N ALA A 69 -10.50 -4.24 -1.35
CA ALA A 69 -10.43 -3.33 -0.22
C ALA A 69 -9.10 -3.50 0.53
N THR A 70 -8.39 -2.40 0.76
CA THR A 70 -7.19 -2.36 1.60
C THR A 70 -7.53 -1.74 2.95
N GLY A 71 -7.11 -2.39 4.04
CA GLY A 71 -7.19 -1.80 5.38
C GLY A 71 -5.91 -1.06 5.75
N ILE A 72 -6.00 -0.14 6.72
CA ILE A 72 -4.81 0.50 7.29
C ILE A 72 -4.18 -0.39 8.36
N SER A 73 -2.92 -0.77 8.14
CA SER A 73 -2.08 -1.56 9.06
C SER A 73 -0.66 -0.99 9.10
N GLU A 74 0.23 -1.58 9.91
CA GLU A 74 1.63 -1.14 9.98
C GLU A 74 2.41 -1.34 8.68
N ASN A 75 1.99 -2.29 7.85
CA ASN A 75 2.62 -2.59 6.57
C ASN A 75 1.90 -1.95 5.38
N SER A 76 0.72 -1.34 5.59
CA SER A 76 -0.04 -0.71 4.50
C SER A 76 0.51 0.67 4.11
N PHE A 77 1.53 1.17 4.81
CA PHE A 77 2.22 2.41 4.47
C PHE A 77 3.66 2.39 4.98
N LEU A 78 4.48 3.27 4.41
CA LEU A 78 5.86 3.50 4.81
C LEU A 78 6.13 5.01 4.79
N ILE A 79 6.84 5.52 5.79
CA ILE A 79 7.33 6.91 5.80
C ILE A 79 8.86 6.89 5.68
N LYS A 80 9.37 7.46 4.58
CA LYS A 80 10.81 7.53 4.29
C LYS A 80 11.13 8.77 3.47
N ASN A 81 12.24 9.44 3.78
CA ASN A 81 12.75 10.59 3.01
C ASN A 81 11.69 11.68 2.75
N ASP A 82 10.95 12.07 3.79
CA ASP A 82 9.89 13.09 3.72
C ASP A 82 8.74 12.77 2.77
N ARG A 83 8.54 11.46 2.51
CA ARG A 83 7.41 10.92 1.75
C ARG A 83 6.65 9.91 2.57
N ILE A 84 5.35 9.82 2.31
CA ILE A 84 4.53 8.67 2.69
C ILE A 84 4.24 7.86 1.43
N TYR A 85 4.51 6.57 1.51
CA TYR A 85 4.08 5.57 0.56
C TYR A 85 2.90 4.83 1.18
N ILE A 86 1.79 4.64 0.47
CA ILE A 86 0.58 4.07 1.08
C ILE A 86 -0.21 3.22 0.08
N CYS A 87 -0.61 2.03 0.52
CA CYS A 87 -1.53 1.16 -0.20
C CYS A 87 -2.95 1.72 -0.13
N CYS A 88 -3.67 1.71 -1.25
CA CYS A 88 -5.07 2.08 -1.33
C CYS A 88 -5.71 1.27 -2.46
N SER A 89 -6.45 0.22 -2.11
CA SER A 89 -6.90 -0.81 -3.04
C SER A 89 -5.73 -1.44 -3.80
N ASP A 90 -5.78 -1.46 -5.13
CA ASP A 90 -4.76 -2.03 -6.01
C ASP A 90 -3.62 -1.03 -6.37
N GLN A 91 -3.69 0.18 -5.80
CA GLN A 91 -2.73 1.27 -6.01
C GLN A 91 -1.77 1.43 -4.84
N ILE A 92 -0.57 1.93 -5.15
CA ILE A 92 0.32 2.59 -4.18
C ILE A 92 0.47 4.05 -4.56
N TYR A 93 0.41 4.92 -3.57
CA TYR A 93 0.75 6.34 -3.69
C TYR A 93 2.12 6.62 -3.12
N SER A 94 2.83 7.59 -3.69
CA SER A 94 3.92 8.30 -3.03
C SER A 94 3.55 9.77 -2.90
N LEU A 95 3.39 10.27 -1.69
CA LEU A 95 3.01 11.66 -1.41
C LEU A 95 4.11 12.39 -0.63
N ASN A 96 4.33 13.67 -0.93
CA ASN A 96 5.22 14.52 -0.15
C ASN A 96 4.60 14.84 1.22
N LEU A 97 5.33 14.67 2.32
CA LEU A 97 4.81 15.00 3.65
C LEU A 97 4.64 16.51 3.88
N MET A 98 5.30 17.35 3.08
CA MET A 98 5.17 18.80 3.21
C MET A 98 3.73 19.28 2.93
N ASP A 99 3.08 18.71 1.92
CA ASP A 99 1.80 19.22 1.41
C ASP A 99 0.84 18.12 0.93
N LEU A 100 1.23 16.85 1.00
CA LEU A 100 0.53 15.68 0.45
C LEU A 100 0.30 15.76 -1.06
N SER A 101 1.16 16.45 -1.81
CA SER A 101 1.20 16.32 -3.28
C SER A 101 1.70 14.94 -3.68
N ALA A 102 1.04 14.32 -4.66
CA ALA A 102 1.47 13.06 -5.24
C ALA A 102 2.74 13.27 -6.07
N ASN A 103 3.78 12.51 -5.72
CA ASN A 103 4.93 12.29 -6.60
C ASN A 103 4.52 11.33 -7.72
N TRP A 104 3.81 10.26 -7.37
CA TRP A 104 3.24 9.28 -8.29
C TRP A 104 2.12 8.49 -7.61
N ARG A 105 1.29 7.84 -8.44
CA ARG A 105 0.22 6.89 -8.09
C ARG A 105 0.23 5.82 -9.19
N ASN A 106 0.48 4.57 -8.83
CA ASN A 106 0.60 3.47 -9.77
C ASN A 106 -0.13 2.22 -9.25
N GLN A 107 -0.66 1.42 -10.17
CA GLN A 107 -1.23 0.11 -9.89
C GLN A 107 -0.11 -0.93 -9.79
N TYR A 108 -0.09 -1.73 -8.71
CA TYR A 108 0.93 -2.77 -8.50
C TYR A 108 0.36 -4.15 -8.24
N ASP A 109 -0.95 -4.29 -8.23
CA ASP A 109 -1.67 -5.55 -8.19
C ASP A 109 -2.96 -5.39 -9.01
N LEU A 110 -3.59 -6.46 -9.50
CA LEU A 110 -4.88 -6.33 -10.20
C LEU A 110 -6.08 -6.46 -9.25
N ALA A 111 -5.86 -6.97 -8.04
CA ALA A 111 -6.86 -7.14 -7.01
C ALA A 111 -6.60 -6.19 -5.84
N THR A 112 -5.48 -6.30 -5.14
CA THR A 112 -5.19 -5.46 -3.97
C THR A 112 -3.71 -5.45 -3.61
N CYS A 113 -3.23 -4.29 -3.16
CA CYS A 113 -1.96 -4.15 -2.47
C CYS A 113 -2.17 -4.29 -0.95
N PHE A 114 -1.59 -5.33 -0.35
CA PHE A 114 -1.65 -5.59 1.08
C PHE A 114 -0.58 -4.83 1.88
N GLY A 115 0.61 -4.61 1.29
CA GLY A 115 1.66 -3.91 2.01
C GLY A 115 2.84 -3.46 1.17
N ILE A 116 3.64 -2.56 1.76
CA ILE A 116 4.87 -2.03 1.22
C ILE A 116 6.00 -2.17 2.26
N TYR A 117 7.13 -2.70 1.82
CA TYR A 117 8.27 -3.03 2.68
C TYR A 117 9.55 -2.42 2.14
N GLU A 118 10.42 -1.94 3.03
CA GLU A 118 11.77 -1.56 2.65
C GLU A 118 12.57 -2.78 2.18
N PHE A 119 13.33 -2.62 1.10
CA PHE A 119 14.20 -3.65 0.58
C PHE A 119 15.44 -3.01 -0.05
N ASP A 120 16.54 -2.97 0.70
CA ASP A 120 17.72 -2.16 0.39
C ASP A 120 17.36 -0.67 0.14
N GLU A 121 17.64 -0.18 -1.07
CA GLU A 121 17.31 1.17 -1.54
C GLU A 121 15.92 1.26 -2.23
N ASP A 122 15.26 0.12 -2.39
CA ASP A 122 14.00 -0.08 -3.08
C ASP A 122 12.87 -0.45 -2.10
N PHE A 123 11.72 -0.83 -2.67
CA PHE A 123 10.59 -1.36 -1.94
C PHE A 123 10.10 -2.67 -2.55
N ILE A 124 9.56 -3.54 -1.69
CA ILE A 124 8.74 -4.68 -2.10
C ILE A 124 7.29 -4.34 -1.83
N ILE A 125 6.44 -4.53 -2.84
CA ILE A 125 4.99 -4.48 -2.73
C ILE A 125 4.48 -5.92 -2.62
N HIS A 126 3.77 -6.21 -1.55
CA HIS A 126 2.99 -7.44 -1.40
C HIS A 126 1.57 -7.16 -1.87
N GLY A 127 1.22 -7.67 -3.04
CA GLY A 127 -0.15 -7.69 -3.55
C GLY A 127 -0.79 -9.07 -3.41
N GLU A 128 -2.08 -9.15 -3.72
CA GLU A 128 -2.87 -10.37 -3.67
C GLU A 128 -2.46 -11.39 -4.73
N ILE A 129 -2.13 -10.94 -5.95
CA ILE A 129 -1.78 -11.84 -7.06
C ILE A 129 -0.31 -11.73 -7.46
N GLN A 130 0.39 -10.68 -7.00
CA GLN A 130 1.79 -10.46 -7.34
C GLN A 130 2.59 -9.82 -6.22
N VAL A 131 3.90 -10.08 -6.24
CA VAL A 131 4.90 -9.35 -5.48
C VAL A 131 5.77 -8.58 -6.45
N SER A 132 6.02 -7.31 -6.15
CA SER A 132 6.74 -6.40 -7.05
C SER A 132 7.91 -5.76 -6.33
N ARG A 133 9.07 -5.65 -6.97
CA ARG A 133 10.15 -4.75 -6.52
C ARG A 133 10.08 -3.45 -7.29
N ILE A 134 10.02 -2.33 -6.58
CA ILE A 134 9.89 -1.00 -7.17
C ILE A 134 10.97 -0.08 -6.62
N ASP A 135 11.42 0.88 -7.43
CA ASP A 135 12.32 1.93 -6.97
C ASP A 135 11.54 3.07 -6.27
N LYS A 136 12.28 4.07 -5.77
CA LYS A 136 11.69 5.25 -5.10
C LYS A 136 10.84 6.16 -6.01
N ASN A 137 10.97 6.03 -7.32
CA ASN A 137 10.22 6.77 -8.34
C ASN A 137 8.98 5.99 -8.82
N GLY A 138 8.75 4.79 -8.28
CA GLY A 138 7.64 3.93 -8.65
C GLY A 138 7.91 3.10 -9.89
N GLU A 139 9.16 3.02 -10.37
CA GLU A 139 9.52 2.17 -11.49
C GLU A 139 9.66 0.71 -11.03
N THR A 140 8.91 -0.19 -11.67
CA THR A 140 8.99 -1.63 -11.41
C THR A 140 10.31 -2.20 -11.93
N LYS A 141 11.08 -2.82 -11.04
CA LYS A 141 12.28 -3.58 -11.38
C LYS A 141 11.95 -5.01 -11.81
N TRP A 142 11.05 -5.66 -11.09
CA TRP A 142 10.52 -6.98 -11.43
C TRP A 142 9.18 -7.23 -10.73
N ASN A 143 8.38 -8.14 -11.29
CA ASN A 143 7.18 -8.69 -10.69
C ASN A 143 7.27 -10.21 -10.64
N PHE A 144 6.65 -10.81 -9.65
CA PHE A 144 6.50 -12.25 -9.49
C PHE A 144 5.04 -12.57 -9.16
N SER A 145 4.46 -13.53 -9.88
CA SER A 145 3.16 -14.12 -9.55
C SER A 145 3.32 -15.61 -9.31
N ALA A 146 2.57 -16.14 -8.37
CA ALA A 146 2.52 -17.56 -8.08
C ALA A 146 1.45 -18.27 -8.93
N ARG A 147 1.18 -19.53 -8.60
CA ARG A 147 0.11 -20.31 -9.26
C ARG A 147 -1.28 -19.81 -8.88
N ASP A 148 -1.41 -19.25 -7.70
CA ASP A 148 -2.63 -18.70 -7.13
C ASP A 148 -2.28 -17.48 -6.25
N ILE A 149 -3.27 -16.94 -5.52
CA ILE A 149 -3.16 -15.71 -4.73
C ILE A 149 -2.34 -15.89 -3.44
N PHE A 150 -1.72 -14.81 -2.97
CA PHE A 150 -1.02 -14.71 -1.69
C PHE A 150 -2.02 -14.37 -0.57
N VAL A 151 -2.97 -15.26 -0.33
CA VAL A 151 -3.95 -15.13 0.77
C VAL A 151 -3.98 -16.45 1.53
N ASN A 152 -4.00 -16.37 2.86
CA ASN A 152 -4.11 -17.54 3.71
C ASN A 152 -5.34 -17.46 4.63
N PRO A 153 -6.36 -18.31 4.44
CA PRO A 153 -7.58 -18.26 5.25
C PRO A 153 -7.36 -18.77 6.69
N ASP A 154 -6.29 -19.53 6.94
CA ASP A 154 -5.94 -20.04 8.26
C ASP A 154 -5.12 -19.04 9.09
N GLY A 155 -4.84 -17.84 8.55
CA GLY A 155 -4.04 -16.80 9.21
C GLY A 155 -2.54 -17.15 9.32
N LYS A 156 -2.05 -18.10 8.53
CA LYS A 156 -0.61 -18.38 8.43
C LYS A 156 0.06 -17.28 7.59
N THR A 157 1.28 -16.92 7.94
CA THR A 157 2.08 -15.94 7.19
C THR A 157 2.37 -16.41 5.76
N GLU A 158 1.79 -15.70 4.81
CA GLU A 158 1.88 -15.89 3.36
C GLU A 158 3.06 -15.14 2.73
N PHE A 159 3.56 -14.09 3.41
CA PHE A 159 4.61 -13.23 2.91
C PHE A 159 5.60 -12.89 4.02
N LYS A 160 6.90 -13.03 3.72
CA LYS A 160 7.96 -12.58 4.62
C LYS A 160 9.22 -12.18 3.86
N ILE A 161 9.91 -11.16 4.35
CA ILE A 161 11.26 -10.82 3.91
C ILE A 161 12.24 -11.24 5.01
N ILE A 162 13.26 -12.02 4.64
CA ILE A 162 14.37 -12.42 5.51
C ILE A 162 15.67 -12.07 4.80
N GLU A 163 16.36 -11.04 5.32
CA GLU A 163 17.54 -10.48 4.65
C GLU A 163 17.18 -10.10 3.21
N ASN A 164 17.78 -10.76 2.22
CA ASN A 164 17.60 -10.49 0.80
C ASN A 164 16.74 -11.58 0.12
N ARG A 165 16.01 -12.38 0.92
CA ARG A 165 15.11 -13.44 0.47
C ARG A 165 13.67 -13.09 0.76
N ILE A 166 12.79 -13.45 -0.16
CA ILE A 166 11.34 -13.24 -0.05
C ILE A 166 10.70 -14.62 -0.03
N GLU A 167 10.07 -14.95 1.08
CA GLU A 167 9.34 -16.20 1.28
C GLU A 167 7.86 -15.95 1.05
N LEU A 168 7.25 -16.78 0.20
CA LEU A 168 5.85 -16.68 -0.20
C LEU A 168 5.15 -18.02 -0.05
N ILE A 169 3.86 -17.99 0.27
CA ILE A 169 2.97 -19.15 0.23
C ILE A 169 1.71 -18.75 -0.53
N ASP A 170 1.40 -19.46 -1.62
CA ASP A 170 0.13 -19.24 -2.34
C ASP A 170 -1.03 -20.04 -1.73
N TRP A 171 -2.24 -19.73 -2.18
CA TRP A 171 -3.48 -20.35 -1.72
C TRP A 171 -3.50 -21.88 -1.93
N GLU A 172 -2.84 -22.39 -2.98
CA GLU A 172 -2.70 -23.83 -3.24
C GLU A 172 -1.66 -24.54 -2.34
N GLY A 173 -0.95 -23.79 -1.48
CA GLY A 173 0.02 -24.32 -0.53
C GLY A 173 1.41 -24.55 -1.13
N TYR A 174 1.72 -23.94 -2.27
CA TYR A 174 3.10 -23.89 -2.77
C TYR A 174 3.87 -22.81 -2.02
N LYS A 175 5.08 -23.18 -1.59
CA LYS A 175 6.04 -22.25 -1.00
C LYS A 175 7.06 -21.85 -2.05
N TYR A 176 7.34 -20.56 -2.11
CA TYR A 176 8.36 -19.99 -2.98
C TYR A 176 9.38 -19.25 -2.12
N GLU A 177 10.64 -19.39 -2.49
CA GLU A 177 11.71 -18.53 -2.00
C GLU A 177 12.28 -17.79 -3.20
N LEU A 178 12.22 -16.47 -3.18
CA LEU A 178 12.80 -15.62 -4.22
C LEU A 178 14.08 -14.96 -3.69
N ASN A 179 15.05 -14.77 -4.56
CA ASN A 179 16.15 -13.84 -4.29
C ASN A 179 15.72 -12.39 -4.54
N GLY A 180 16.59 -11.43 -4.22
CA GLY A 180 16.32 -10.00 -4.44
C GLY A 180 16.14 -9.58 -5.91
N GLU A 181 16.47 -10.44 -6.88
CA GLU A 181 16.21 -10.23 -8.32
C GLU A 181 14.86 -10.81 -8.77
N GLY A 182 14.04 -11.32 -7.83
CA GLY A 182 12.74 -11.92 -8.13
C GLY A 182 12.83 -13.33 -8.75
N LYS A 183 14.02 -13.95 -8.73
CA LYS A 183 14.21 -15.31 -9.26
C LYS A 183 13.92 -16.34 -8.17
N ILE A 184 13.16 -17.37 -8.54
CA ILE A 184 12.89 -18.52 -7.69
C ILE A 184 14.21 -19.23 -7.35
N LEU A 185 14.50 -19.35 -6.06
CA LEU A 185 15.52 -20.22 -5.49
C LEU A 185 14.95 -21.61 -5.20
N THR A 186 13.73 -21.66 -4.65
CA THR A 186 13.02 -22.92 -4.36
C THR A 186 11.52 -22.77 -4.61
N GLU A 187 10.88 -23.82 -5.13
CA GLU A 187 9.42 -23.98 -5.23
C GLU A 187 9.05 -25.39 -4.75
N ILE A 188 8.22 -25.49 -3.71
CA ILE A 188 7.84 -26.78 -3.11
C ILE A 188 6.35 -26.75 -2.75
N LYS A 189 5.60 -27.77 -3.17
CA LYS A 189 4.24 -27.98 -2.69
C LYS A 189 4.26 -28.57 -1.28
N THR A 190 3.58 -27.92 -0.34
CA THR A 190 3.60 -28.33 1.08
C THR A 190 2.33 -29.01 1.58
N ALA A 191 1.38 -29.28 0.68
CA ALA A 191 0.15 -30.04 0.91
C ALA A 191 -0.20 -30.92 -0.29
#